data_AF-A0A955D3B2-F1
#
_entry.id   AF-A0A955D3B2-F1
#
_cell.length_a   1.000
_cell.length_b   1.000
_cell.length_c   1.000
_cell.angle_alpha   90.00
_cell.angle_beta   90.00
_cell.angle_gamma   90.00
#
_symmetry.space_group_name_H-M   'P 1'
#
loop_
_entity.id
_entity.type
_entity.pdbx_description
1 polymer ?
#
loop_
_entity_poly.entity_id
_entity_poly.type
_entity_poly.pdbx_seq_one_letter_code
_entity_poly.pdbx_strand_id
1 'polypeptide(L)'
;MPLLIATAPIAGSNPGADLFPQVIGWLGAMAALAVVGAIVIMVLARRLRADDGDEPDGLTLEGIRELRRRGQLTDEEFDRARSAIVDAARRSASRRTDAGPKHAPRADRR
;
A
#
# COMPACT_ATOMS: atom_id res chain seq x y z
N MET A 1 -74.24 -18.62 24.23
CA MET A 1 -73.43 -17.43 23.88
C MET A 1 -72.05 -17.92 23.45
N PRO A 2 -71.67 -17.81 22.17
CA PRO A 2 -70.39 -18.30 21.70
C PRO A 2 -69.28 -17.30 22.04
N LEU A 3 -68.18 -17.80 22.63
CA LEU A 3 -66.96 -17.03 22.89
C LEU A 3 -66.14 -17.00 21.59
N LEU A 4 -66.03 -15.82 20.98
CA LEU A 4 -65.12 -15.58 19.87
C LEU A 4 -63.71 -15.42 20.42
N ILE A 5 -62.86 -16.42 20.21
CA ILE A 5 -61.43 -16.34 20.49
C ILE A 5 -60.80 -15.55 19.34
N ALA A 6 -60.44 -14.30 19.59
CA ALA A 6 -59.67 -13.48 18.66
C ALA A 6 -58.25 -14.04 18.58
N THR A 7 -57.88 -14.62 17.43
CA THR A 7 -56.51 -15.04 17.15
C THR A 7 -55.75 -13.80 16.68
N ALA A 8 -54.95 -13.21 17.55
CA ALA A 8 -54.04 -12.13 17.15
C ALA A 8 -52.92 -12.73 16.28
N PRO A 9 -52.63 -12.16 15.09
CA PRO A 9 -51.50 -12.62 14.30
C PRO A 9 -50.21 -12.22 15.03
N ILE A 10 -49.49 -13.21 15.54
CA ILE A 10 -48.11 -13.03 15.99
C ILE A 10 -47.27 -12.77 14.75
N ALA A 11 -46.94 -11.49 14.54
CA ALA A 11 -45.98 -11.07 13.52
C ALA A 11 -44.62 -11.70 13.86
N GLY A 12 -44.23 -12.72 13.11
CA GLY A 12 -42.93 -13.36 13.25
C GLY A 12 -41.83 -12.43 12.72
N SER A 13 -41.25 -11.61 13.59
CA SER A 13 -39.95 -10.98 13.31
C SER A 13 -38.91 -12.09 13.23
N ASN A 14 -38.33 -12.31 12.06
CA ASN A 14 -37.40 -13.41 11.82
C ASN A 14 -36.00 -12.94 12.25
N PRO A 15 -35.54 -13.23 13.49
CA PRO A 15 -34.41 -12.54 14.08
C PRO A 15 -33.11 -12.79 13.30
N GLY A 16 -33.01 -13.97 12.67
CA GLY A 16 -31.86 -14.32 11.83
C GLY A 16 -31.71 -13.43 10.59
N ALA A 17 -32.80 -12.89 10.05
CA ALA A 17 -32.75 -12.00 8.89
C ALA A 17 -32.17 -10.62 9.23
N ASP A 18 -32.42 -10.14 10.46
CA ASP A 18 -31.92 -8.83 10.93
C ASP A 18 -30.49 -8.91 11.47
N LEU A 19 -30.11 -10.06 12.03
CA LEU A 19 -28.76 -10.30 12.56
C LEU A 19 -27.69 -10.39 11.46
N PHE A 20 -28.03 -10.93 10.30
CA PHE A 20 -27.06 -11.13 9.22
C PHE A 20 -26.48 -9.80 8.68
N PRO A 21 -27.29 -8.78 8.33
CA PRO A 21 -26.80 -7.44 7.97
C PRO A 21 -26.03 -6.75 9.10
N GLN A 22 -26.45 -6.95 10.35
CA GLN A 22 -25.77 -6.35 11.50
C GLN A 22 -24.37 -6.95 11.71
N VAL A 23 -24.26 -8.28 11.61
CA VAL A 23 -23.00 -9.00 11.77
C VAL A 23 -22.03 -8.67 10.64
N ILE A 24 -22.50 -8.61 9.38
CA ILE A 24 -21.62 -8.27 8.25
C ILE A 24 -21.11 -6.84 8.33
N GLY A 25 -21.93 -5.90 8.85
CA GLY A 25 -21.51 -4.52 9.10
C GLY A 25 -20.36 -4.43 10.11
N TRP A 26 -20.47 -5.14 11.25
CA TRP A 26 -19.40 -5.19 12.26
C TRP A 26 -18.14 -5.92 11.78
N LEU A 27 -18.29 -7.01 11.03
CA LEU A 27 -17.18 -7.71 10.38
C LEU A 27 -16.44 -6.79 9.41
N GLY A 28 -17.18 -6.05 8.57
CA GLY A 28 -16.62 -5.06 7.66
C GLY A 28 -15.87 -3.95 8.38
N ALA A 29 -16.42 -3.43 9.49
CA ALA A 29 -15.76 -2.41 10.30
C ALA A 29 -14.45 -2.92 10.93
N MET A 30 -14.43 -4.15 11.45
CA MET A 30 -13.23 -4.79 12.00
C MET A 30 -12.19 -5.05 10.91
N ALA A 31 -12.60 -5.53 9.73
CA ALA A 31 -11.71 -5.71 8.59
C ALA A 31 -11.10 -4.38 8.14
N ALA A 32 -11.91 -3.33 8.04
CA ALA A 32 -11.43 -1.99 7.71
C ALA A 32 -10.43 -1.47 8.74
N LEU A 33 -10.71 -1.65 10.04
CA LEU A 33 -9.79 -1.28 11.11
C LEU A 33 -8.46 -2.03 11.02
N ALA A 34 -8.50 -3.34 10.74
CA ALA A 34 -7.30 -4.15 10.56
C ALA A 34 -6.46 -3.66 9.37
N VAL A 35 -7.09 -3.32 8.25
CA VAL A 35 -6.42 -2.75 7.07
C VAL A 35 -5.80 -1.39 7.40
N VAL A 36 -6.52 -0.51 8.09
CA VAL A 36 -6.00 0.79 8.54
C VAL A 36 -4.78 0.60 9.45
N GLY A 37 -4.87 -0.32 10.43
CA GLY A 37 -3.74 -0.66 11.30
C GLY A 37 -2.53 -1.16 10.51
N ALA A 38 -2.74 -2.06 9.55
CA ALA A 38 -1.68 -2.57 8.70
C ALA A 38 -1.01 -1.46 7.86
N ILE A 39 -1.80 -0.54 7.29
CA ILE A 39 -1.28 0.59 6.53
C ILE A 39 -0.44 1.50 7.42
N VAL A 40 -0.93 1.84 8.62
CA VAL A 40 -0.19 2.69 9.57
C VAL A 40 1.14 2.05 9.95
N ILE A 41 1.14 0.76 10.29
CA ILE A 41 2.36 0.00 10.61
C ILE A 41 3.31 0.01 9.42
N MET A 42 2.83 -0.26 8.20
CA MET A 42 3.66 -0.31 7.00
C MET A 42 4.29 1.07 6.70
N VAL A 43 3.54 2.15 6.84
CA VAL A 43 4.05 3.52 6.65
C VAL A 43 5.09 3.87 7.70
N LEU A 44 4.85 3.51 8.97
CA LEU A 44 5.77 3.79 10.06
C LEU A 44 7.05 2.95 9.94
N ALA A 45 6.92 1.66 9.63
CA ALA A 45 8.05 0.76 9.37
C ALA A 45 8.89 1.27 8.20
N ARG A 46 8.25 1.77 7.13
CA ARG A 46 8.94 2.37 5.99
C ARG A 46 9.67 3.65 6.35
N ARG A 47 9.11 4.48 7.25
CA ARG A 47 9.80 5.69 7.74
C ARG A 47 11.00 5.37 8.61
N LEU A 48 10.89 4.39 9.50
CA LEU A 48 12.00 3.98 10.38
C LEU A 48 13.16 3.38 9.57
N ARG A 49 12.86 2.53 8.58
CA ARG A 49 13.89 1.94 7.69
C ARG A 49 14.56 2.96 6.76
N ALA A 50 13.94 4.11 6.52
CA ALA A 50 14.53 5.15 5.68
C ALA A 50 15.68 5.90 6.37
N ASP A 51 15.73 5.92 7.71
CA ASP A 51 16.79 6.56 8.49
C ASP A 51 18.04 5.68 8.62
N ASP A 52 17.91 4.36 8.47
CA ASP A 52 19.02 3.38 8.62
C ASP A 52 19.91 3.24 7.36
N GLY A 53 19.72 4.05 6.31
CA GLY A 53 20.70 4.25 5.24
C GLY A 53 21.00 3.08 4.29
N ASP A 54 20.65 1.85 4.64
CA ASP A 54 21.06 0.63 3.91
C ASP A 54 19.84 -0.19 3.45
N GLU A 55 19.07 0.33 2.49
CA GLU A 55 18.54 -0.43 1.34
C GLU A 55 17.59 0.44 0.50
N PRO A 56 17.82 0.61 -0.81
CA PRO A 56 16.81 1.14 -1.70
C PRO A 56 15.71 0.08 -1.90
N ASP A 57 14.77 0.02 -0.95
CA ASP A 57 13.59 -0.86 -0.96
C ASP A 57 12.51 -0.37 -1.98
N GLY A 58 12.94 0.19 -3.12
CA GLY A 58 12.09 0.89 -4.08
C GLY A 58 12.56 0.75 -5.52
N LEU A 59 11.68 0.21 -6.37
CA LEU A 59 11.71 0.26 -7.85
C LEU A 59 13.13 0.22 -8.45
N THR A 60 13.93 -0.75 -8.00
CA THR A 60 15.17 -1.11 -8.68
C THR A 60 14.81 -1.95 -9.91
N LEU A 61 15.66 -1.93 -10.93
CA LEU A 61 15.51 -2.83 -12.08
C LEU A 61 15.41 -4.30 -11.64
N GLU A 62 16.13 -4.66 -10.57
CA GLU A 62 16.10 -5.99 -9.94
C GLU A 62 14.70 -6.31 -9.38
N GLY A 63 14.10 -5.39 -8.62
CA GLY A 63 12.79 -5.57 -8.00
C GLY A 63 11.66 -5.72 -9.01
N ILE A 64 11.67 -4.94 -10.10
CA ILE A 64 10.69 -5.09 -11.18
C ILE A 64 10.90 -6.41 -11.94
N ARG A 65 12.16 -6.84 -12.13
CA ARG A 65 12.49 -8.10 -12.80
C ARG A 65 12.03 -9.31 -12.01
N GLU A 66 12.17 -9.26 -10.69
CA GLU A 66 11.69 -10.30 -9.78
C GLU A 66 10.15 -10.35 -9.75
N LEU A 67 9.47 -9.19 -9.79
CA LEU A 67 8.01 -9.11 -9.86
C LEU A 67 7.45 -9.70 -11.17
N ARG A 68 8.13 -9.46 -12.30
CA ARG A 68 7.82 -10.10 -13.59
C ARG A 68 8.00 -11.62 -13.54
N ARG A 69 9.08 -12.11 -12.94
CA ARG A 69 9.33 -13.56 -12.77
C ARG A 69 8.25 -14.25 -11.94
N ARG A 70 7.66 -13.54 -10.98
CA ARG A 70 6.54 -14.01 -10.16
C ARG A 70 5.18 -13.94 -10.86
N GLY A 71 5.15 -13.47 -12.12
CA GLY A 71 3.92 -13.36 -12.92
C GLY A 71 2.96 -12.26 -12.47
N GLN A 72 3.42 -11.31 -11.65
CA GLN A 72 2.60 -10.21 -11.12
C GLN A 72 2.69 -8.92 -11.96
N LEU A 73 3.35 -8.97 -13.11
CA LEU A 73 3.53 -7.83 -14.01
C LEU A 73 3.49 -8.30 -15.47
N THR A 74 2.73 -7.61 -16.33
CA THR A 74 2.72 -7.93 -17.76
C THR A 74 3.97 -7.39 -18.45
N ASP A 75 4.29 -7.93 -19.62
CA ASP A 75 5.48 -7.52 -20.38
C ASP A 75 5.41 -6.04 -20.81
N GLU A 76 4.22 -5.56 -21.13
CA GLU A 76 3.98 -4.16 -21.49
C GLU A 76 4.17 -3.22 -20.30
N GLU A 77 3.76 -3.66 -19.10
CA GLU A 77 3.94 -2.91 -17.86
C GLU A 77 5.42 -2.90 -17.43
N PHE A 78 6.13 -4.02 -17.64
CA PHE A 78 7.57 -4.12 -17.42
C PHE A 78 8.35 -3.11 -18.26
N ASP A 79 8.07 -3.05 -19.57
CA ASP A 79 8.81 -2.16 -20.47
C ASP A 79 8.56 -0.68 -20.17
N ARG A 80 7.33 -0.31 -19.80
CA ARG A 80 6.99 1.05 -19.36
C ARG A 80 7.70 1.43 -18.06
N ALA A 81 7.77 0.50 -17.11
CA ALA A 81 8.42 0.78 -15.83
C ALA A 81 9.96 0.81 -15.98
N ARG A 82 10.52 -0.06 -16.82
CA ARG A 82 11.95 -0.09 -17.15
C ARG A 82 12.42 1.23 -17.78
N SER A 83 11.68 1.74 -18.77
CA SER A 83 12.04 3.01 -19.43
C SER A 83 12.01 4.18 -18.44
N ALA A 84 10.99 4.26 -17.60
CA ALA A 84 10.86 5.29 -16.58
C ALA A 84 12.04 5.30 -15.58
N ILE A 85 12.53 4.12 -15.17
CA ILE A 85 13.70 4.01 -14.28
C ILE A 85 14.97 4.48 -14.98
N VAL A 86 15.20 4.06 -16.21
CA VAL A 86 16.40 4.45 -16.98
C VAL A 86 16.42 5.97 -17.20
N ASP A 87 15.28 6.58 -17.49
CA ASP A 87 15.16 8.02 -17.67
C ASP A 87 15.35 8.79 -16.36
N ALA A 88 14.85 8.27 -15.24
CA ALA A 88 15.13 8.82 -13.91
C ALA A 88 16.63 8.76 -13.58
N ALA A 89 17.30 7.63 -13.87
CA ALA A 89 18.74 7.46 -13.67
C ALA A 89 19.59 8.39 -14.55
N ARG A 90 19.19 8.61 -15.80
CA ARG A 90 19.85 9.57 -16.70
C ARG A 90 19.75 11.00 -16.19
N ARG A 91 18.55 11.41 -15.71
CA ARG A 91 18.33 12.77 -15.16
C ARG A 91 19.08 13.02 -13.87
N SER A 92 19.26 12.00 -13.02
CA SER A 92 20.05 12.14 -11.80
C SER A 92 21.56 12.16 -12.08
N ALA A 93 22.03 11.43 -13.10
CA ALA A 93 23.41 11.49 -13.57
C ALA A 93 23.77 12.86 -14.16
N SER A 94 22.91 13.45 -15.00
CA SER A 94 23.17 14.78 -15.59
C SER A 94 23.21 15.88 -14.53
N ARG A 95 22.28 15.89 -13.57
CA ARG A 95 22.31 16.85 -12.44
C ARG A 95 23.60 16.79 -11.61
N ARG A 96 24.22 15.62 -11.51
CA ARG A 96 25.47 15.42 -10.76
C ARG A 96 26.68 15.99 -11.50
N THR A 97 26.66 15.97 -12.83
CA THR A 97 27.69 16.57 -13.67
C THR A 97 27.59 18.09 -13.68
N ASP A 98 26.37 18.64 -13.63
CA ASP A 98 26.12 20.09 -13.59
C ASP A 98 26.43 20.70 -12.22
N ALA A 99 26.26 19.92 -11.14
CA ALA A 99 26.77 20.24 -9.81
C ALA A 99 28.27 19.93 -9.74
N GLY A 100 29.08 20.72 -10.46
CA GLY A 100 30.52 20.55 -10.55
C GLY A 100 31.19 20.33 -9.18
N PRO A 101 32.30 19.57 -9.12
CA PRO A 101 32.97 19.25 -7.88
C PRO A 101 33.34 20.56 -7.20
N LYS A 102 32.77 20.79 -6.02
CA LYS A 102 33.28 21.81 -5.10
C LYS A 102 34.66 21.33 -4.67
N HIS A 103 35.65 21.60 -5.51
CA HIS A 103 37.06 21.53 -5.15
C HIS A 103 37.22 22.36 -3.90
N ALA A 104 37.38 21.68 -2.78
CA ALA A 104 37.92 22.29 -1.58
C ALA A 104 39.23 23.00 -1.99
N PRO A 105 39.43 24.26 -1.58
CA PRO A 105 40.65 24.97 -1.88
C PRO A 105 41.81 24.15 -1.33
N ARG A 106 42.69 23.73 -2.24
CA ARG A 106 43.97 23.09 -1.94
C ARG A 106 44.72 24.09 -1.05
N ALA A 107 44.71 23.84 0.25
CA ALA A 107 45.52 24.58 1.22
C ALA A 107 46.96 24.13 1.03
N ASP A 108 47.63 24.72 0.04
CA ASP A 108 49.08 24.81 0.03
C ASP A 108 49.47 25.85 1.08
N ARG A 109 49.91 25.38 2.25
CA ARG A 109 50.63 26.25 3.18
C ARG A 109 51.93 25.58 3.57
N ARG A 110 52.99 26.27 3.13
CA ARG A 110 54.41 26.06 3.39
C ARG A 110 54.72 25.94 4.87
#